data_AF-A0A925YHQ5-F1
#
_entry.id   AF-A0A925YHQ5-F1
#
_cell.length_a   1.000
_cell.length_b   1.000
_cell.length_c   1.000
_cell.angle_alpha   90.00
_cell.angle_beta   90.00
_cell.angle_gamma   90.00
#
_symmetry.space_group_name_H-M   'P 1'
#
loop_
_entity.id
_entity.type
_entity.pdbx_description
1 polymer ?
#
loop_
_entity_poly.entity_id
_entity_poly.type
_entity_poly.pdbx_seq_one_letter_code
_entity_poly.pdbx_strand_id
1 'polypeptide(L)'
;MKSTQAAVLGAVFVIGCAVGGASSHFVVPPARAGTNPTRWEYYCLETGEEGFLQKCNQLGAQGWEMAAGAGAGAGTGWDKTMKLTWCFKRAH
;
A
#
# COMPACT_ATOMS: atom_id res chain seq x y z
N MET A 1 -55.92 -25.81 -9.04
CA MET A 1 -54.57 -25.39 -9.51
C MET A 1 -53.95 -24.21 -8.74
N LYS A 2 -54.71 -23.31 -8.07
CA LYS A 2 -54.13 -22.18 -7.31
C LYS A 2 -53.40 -22.56 -6.00
N SER A 3 -53.83 -23.62 -5.32
CA SER A 3 -53.24 -24.07 -4.04
C SER A 3 -51.79 -24.58 -4.18
N THR A 4 -51.47 -25.21 -5.30
CA THR A 4 -50.13 -25.80 -5.53
C THR A 4 -49.06 -24.73 -5.70
N GLN A 5 -49.38 -23.57 -6.31
CA GLN A 5 -48.43 -22.46 -6.47
C GLN A 5 -48.08 -21.78 -5.15
N ALA A 6 -49.06 -21.62 -4.25
CA ALA A 6 -48.81 -21.04 -2.93
C ALA A 6 -47.90 -21.92 -2.07
N ALA A 7 -48.06 -23.24 -2.16
CA ALA A 7 -47.20 -24.20 -1.45
C ALA A 7 -45.74 -24.16 -1.96
N VAL A 8 -45.57 -24.05 -3.28
CA VAL A 8 -44.24 -23.95 -3.90
C VAL A 8 -43.53 -22.65 -3.49
N LEU A 9 -44.23 -21.51 -3.52
CA LEU A 9 -43.66 -20.23 -3.11
C LEU A 9 -43.28 -20.21 -1.62
N GLY A 10 -44.11 -20.80 -0.76
CA GLY A 10 -43.78 -20.95 0.67
C GLY A 10 -42.54 -21.80 0.91
N ALA A 11 -42.40 -22.92 0.19
CA ALA A 11 -41.22 -23.79 0.31
C ALA A 11 -39.93 -23.07 -0.13
N VAL A 12 -39.96 -22.36 -1.25
CA VAL A 12 -38.81 -21.61 -1.77
C VAL A 12 -38.39 -20.50 -0.80
N PHE A 13 -39.34 -19.81 -0.17
CA PHE A 13 -39.06 -18.77 0.81
C PHE A 13 -38.35 -19.31 2.05
N VAL A 14 -38.82 -20.42 2.61
CA VAL A 14 -38.20 -21.05 3.79
C VAL A 14 -36.78 -21.54 3.48
N ILE A 15 -36.57 -22.14 2.30
CA ILE A 15 -35.24 -22.56 1.85
C ILE A 15 -34.32 -21.34 1.67
N GLY A 16 -34.81 -20.25 1.08
CA GLY A 16 -34.06 -19.01 0.92
C GLY A 16 -33.63 -18.39 2.26
N CYS A 17 -34.50 -18.39 3.26
CA CYS A 17 -34.17 -17.91 4.61
C CYS A 17 -33.10 -18.77 5.30
N ALA A 18 -33.18 -20.09 5.17
CA ALA A 18 -32.20 -21.00 5.76
C ALA A 18 -30.81 -20.87 5.10
N VAL A 19 -30.77 -20.79 3.77
CA VAL A 19 -29.51 -20.66 3.01
C VAL A 19 -28.90 -19.27 3.15
N GLY A 20 -29.72 -18.21 3.19
CA GLY A 20 -29.27 -16.84 3.45
C GLY A 20 -28.63 -16.67 4.82
N GLY A 21 -29.22 -17.29 5.87
CA GLY A 21 -28.63 -17.33 7.21
C GLY A 21 -27.28 -18.05 7.24
N ALA A 22 -27.17 -19.19 6.55
CA ALA A 22 -25.90 -19.93 6.44
C ALA A 22 -24.83 -19.14 5.65
N SER A 23 -25.23 -18.34 4.66
CA SER A 23 -24.29 -17.53 3.88
C SER A 23 -23.61 -16.42 4.67
N SER A 24 -24.23 -15.96 5.77
CA SER A 24 -23.61 -14.99 6.68
C SER A 24 -22.42 -15.55 7.45
N HIS A 25 -22.26 -16.88 7.48
CA HIS A 25 -21.10 -17.56 8.07
C HIS A 25 -19.91 -17.70 7.10
N PHE A 26 -20.06 -17.35 5.81
CA PHE A 26 -18.90 -17.00 4.96
C PHE A 26 -18.38 -15.62 5.35
N VAL A 27 -18.07 -15.47 6.64
CA VAL A 27 -17.41 -14.32 7.22
C VAL A 27 -16.06 -14.25 6.55
N VAL A 28 -15.93 -13.35 5.58
CA VAL A 28 -14.63 -12.90 5.11
C VAL A 28 -13.83 -12.59 6.37
N PRO A 29 -12.70 -13.28 6.63
CA PRO A 29 -11.91 -13.03 7.82
C PRO A 29 -11.68 -11.52 7.92
N PRO A 30 -11.95 -10.87 9.07
CA PRO A 30 -11.74 -9.45 9.20
C PRO A 30 -10.30 -9.16 8.77
N ALA A 31 -10.14 -8.38 7.72
CA ALA A 31 -8.83 -7.98 7.20
C ALA A 31 -8.14 -7.16 8.30
N ARG A 32 -7.41 -7.87 9.17
CA ARG A 32 -6.55 -7.27 10.17
C ARG A 32 -5.38 -6.73 9.37
N ALA A 33 -5.44 -5.46 8.96
CA ALA A 33 -4.21 -4.71 8.74
C ALA A 33 -3.38 -4.94 10.01
N GLY A 34 -2.24 -5.64 9.88
CA GLY A 34 -1.45 -6.09 11.03
C GLY A 34 -1.32 -4.94 12.04
N THR A 35 -1.48 -5.25 13.32
CA THR A 35 -1.61 -4.23 14.39
C THR A 35 -0.39 -3.34 14.59
N ASN A 36 0.63 -3.49 13.75
CA ASN A 36 1.79 -2.62 13.72
C ASN A 36 2.33 -2.50 12.27
N PRO A 37 1.76 -1.61 11.44
CA PRO A 37 2.34 -1.35 10.13
C PRO A 37 3.76 -0.80 10.34
N THR A 38 4.73 -1.37 9.62
CA THR A 38 6.11 -0.87 9.64
C THR A 38 6.10 0.61 9.27
N ARG A 39 6.57 1.45 10.19
CA ARG A 39 6.70 2.88 9.97
C ARG A 39 8.03 3.14 9.28
N TRP A 40 7.99 3.90 8.20
CA TRP A 40 9.18 4.26 7.45
C TRP A 40 9.51 5.73 7.70
N GLU A 41 10.74 5.99 8.09
CA GLU A 41 11.32 7.33 8.02
C GLU A 41 11.92 7.53 6.62
N TYR A 42 11.83 8.76 6.10
CA TYR A 42 12.43 9.12 4.83
C TYR A 42 13.37 10.31 5.01
N TYR A 43 14.50 10.26 4.32
CA TYR A 43 15.49 11.34 4.32
C TYR A 43 16.05 11.52 2.91
N CYS A 44 16.03 12.75 2.38
CA CYS A 44 16.47 13.04 1.02
C CYS A 44 17.64 14.02 0.99
N LEU A 45 18.56 13.78 0.06
CA LEU A 45 19.74 14.60 -0.20
C LEU A 45 19.72 15.08 -1.65
N GLU A 46 20.11 16.33 -1.90
CA GLU A 46 20.31 16.85 -3.25
C GLU A 46 21.78 16.77 -3.68
N THR A 47 22.01 16.42 -4.94
CA THR A 47 23.32 16.61 -5.57
C THR A 47 23.63 18.10 -5.66
N GLY A 48 24.78 18.48 -5.11
CA GLY A 48 25.15 19.88 -4.88
C GLY A 48 25.28 20.21 -3.39
N GLU A 49 24.73 19.39 -2.50
CA GLU A 49 25.06 19.48 -1.08
C GLU A 49 26.54 19.14 -0.84
N GLU A 50 27.19 19.93 0.03
CA GLU A 50 28.56 19.67 0.45
C GLU A 50 28.65 18.29 1.11
N GLY A 51 29.66 17.52 0.70
CA GLY A 51 29.90 16.17 1.21
C GLY A 51 28.80 15.16 0.84
N PHE A 52 28.03 15.39 -0.23
CA PHE A 52 26.93 14.50 -0.66
C PHE A 52 27.28 13.01 -0.59
N LEU A 53 28.40 12.59 -1.18
CA LEU A 53 28.82 11.18 -1.16
C LEU A 53 29.13 10.67 0.26
N GLN A 54 29.76 11.52 1.09
CA GLN A 54 30.07 11.17 2.47
C GLN A 54 28.78 11.01 3.30
N LYS A 55 27.80 11.89 3.10
CA LYS A 55 26.47 11.79 3.73
C LYS A 55 25.73 10.52 3.29
N CYS A 56 25.73 10.20 1.99
CA CYS A 56 25.15 8.96 1.48
C CYS A 56 25.79 7.71 2.13
N ASN A 57 27.12 7.69 2.25
CA ASN A 57 27.83 6.59 2.92
C ASN A 57 27.50 6.51 4.43
N GLN A 58 27.40 7.66 5.10
CA GLN A 58 27.00 7.72 6.51
C GLN A 58 25.57 7.20 6.72
N LEU A 59 24.63 7.55 5.84
CA LEU A 59 23.27 7.03 5.88
C LEU A 59 23.25 5.50 5.74
N GLY A 60 24.00 4.96 4.78
CA GLY A 60 24.16 3.50 4.63
C GLY A 60 24.73 2.84 5.89
N ALA A 61 25.74 3.44 6.51
CA ALA A 61 26.31 2.95 7.77
C ALA A 61 25.34 3.05 8.97
N GLN A 62 24.37 3.97 8.92
CA GLN A 62 23.30 4.13 9.92
C GLN A 62 22.06 3.26 9.64
N GLY A 63 22.14 2.34 8.66
CA GLY A 63 21.06 1.42 8.32
C GLY A 63 19.96 2.03 7.45
N TRP A 64 20.21 3.18 6.83
CA TRP A 64 19.30 3.73 5.82
C TRP A 64 19.52 3.05 4.46
N GLU A 65 18.43 2.69 3.81
CA GLU A 65 18.43 2.10 2.47
C GLU A 65 18.01 3.12 1.43
N MET A 66 18.65 3.13 0.26
CA MET A 66 18.21 4.00 -0.83
C MET A 66 16.83 3.54 -1.34
N ALA A 67 15.85 4.44 -1.28
CA ALA A 67 14.47 4.17 -1.66
C ALA A 67 14.16 4.66 -3.08
N ALA A 68 14.68 5.83 -3.46
CA ALA A 68 14.41 6.43 -4.75
C ALA A 68 15.51 7.44 -5.14
N GLY A 69 15.71 7.60 -6.44
CA GLY A 69 16.46 8.69 -7.04
C GLY A 69 15.60 9.41 -8.06
N ALA A 70 15.58 10.74 -8.03
CA ALA A 70 14.84 11.56 -8.98
C ALA A 70 15.77 12.65 -9.54
N GLY A 71 15.69 12.89 -10.84
CA GLY A 71 16.35 14.03 -11.47
C GLY A 71 15.33 15.07 -11.88
N ALA A 72 15.51 16.31 -11.44
CA ALA A 72 14.74 17.46 -11.92
C ALA A 72 15.70 18.46 -12.57
N GLY A 73 15.50 18.76 -13.85
CA GLY A 73 16.20 19.80 -14.59
C GLY A 73 15.19 20.64 -15.35
N ALA A 74 15.40 21.95 -15.45
CA ALA A 74 14.49 22.87 -16.13
C ALA A 74 14.64 22.86 -17.67
N GLY A 75 15.26 21.83 -18.25
CA GLY A 75 15.58 21.78 -19.68
C GLY A 75 15.51 20.37 -20.26
N THR A 76 15.34 20.30 -21.59
CA THR A 76 15.39 19.08 -22.37
C THR A 76 16.83 18.59 -22.51
N GLY A 77 17.38 17.92 -21.50
CA GLY A 77 18.69 17.28 -21.57
C GLY A 77 19.47 17.23 -20.25
N TRP A 78 20.67 16.65 -20.28
CA TRP A 78 21.65 16.62 -19.18
C TRP A 78 22.32 17.98 -19.02
N ASP A 79 21.57 19.00 -18.63
CA ASP A 79 22.14 20.32 -18.37
C ASP A 79 22.81 20.38 -16.98
N LYS A 80 23.62 21.41 -16.75
CA LYS A 80 24.30 21.63 -15.45
C LYS A 80 23.34 22.10 -14.34
N THR A 81 22.07 22.31 -14.63
CA THR A 81 21.03 22.66 -13.65
C THR A 81 20.24 21.45 -13.18
N MET A 82 20.53 20.24 -13.70
CA MET A 82 19.98 18.99 -13.17
C MET A 82 20.34 18.81 -11.70
N LYS A 83 19.30 18.89 -10.86
CA LYS A 83 19.35 18.47 -9.47
C LYS A 83 18.90 17.02 -9.38
N LEU A 84 19.80 16.14 -8.96
CA LEU A 84 19.47 14.77 -8.59
C LEU A 84 19.17 14.74 -7.09
N THR A 85 17.97 14.35 -6.71
CA THR A 85 17.55 14.09 -5.34
C THR A 85 17.60 12.60 -5.07
N TRP A 86 18.22 12.22 -3.96
CA TRP A 86 18.39 10.84 -3.52
C TRP A 86 17.72 10.67 -2.17
N CYS A 87 16.69 9.83 -2.12
CA CYS A 87 15.91 9.58 -0.93
C CYS A 87 16.22 8.20 -0.36
N PHE A 88 16.37 8.16 0.95
CA PHE A 88 16.63 6.99 1.74
C PHE A 88 15.46 6.71 2.66
N LYS A 89 15.25 5.44 3.01
CA LYS A 89 14.26 4.99 3.97
C LYS A 89 14.89 4.16 5.07
N ARG A 90 14.26 4.14 6.24
CA ARG A 90 14.61 3.25 7.34
C ARG A 90 13.37 2.87 8.14
N ALA A 91 13.34 1.65 8.66
CA ALA A 91 12.29 1.24 9.58
C ALA A 91 12.49 1.93 10.94
N HIS A 92 11.40 2.44 11.52
CA HIS A 92 11.34 3.03 12.85
C HIS A 92 10.68 2.09 13.85
#